data_AF-A0A5C5VQK9-F1
#
_entry.id   AF-A0A5C5VQK9-F1
#
_cell.length_a   1.000
_cell.length_b   1.000
_cell.length_c   1.000
_cell.angle_alpha   90.00
_cell.angle_beta   90.00
_cell.angle_gamma   90.00
#
_symmetry.space_group_name_H-M   'P 1'
#
loop_
_entity.id
_entity.type
_entity.pdbx_description
1 polymer ?
#
loop_
_entity_poly.entity_id
_entity_poly.type
_entity_poly.pdbx_seq_one_letter_code
_entity_poly.pdbx_strand_id
1 'polypeptide(L)'
;MRLDPNDPRLTAYVLNELDANQRAAVAAALKRSPTLRVEVENIRRTAAMLSDAAASTAAGSAIALSSAERTAMIDAAASSLP
;
A
#
# COMPACT_ATOMS: atom_id res chain seq x y z
N MET A 1 4.49 -22.57 -13.81
CA MET A 1 5.01 -21.18 -13.81
C MET A 1 6.42 -21.16 -13.25
N ARG A 2 7.29 -20.30 -13.81
CA ARG A 2 8.62 -19.99 -13.28
C ARG A 2 8.57 -18.58 -12.67
N LEU A 3 8.93 -18.47 -11.40
CA LEU A 3 9.06 -17.23 -10.64
C LEU A 3 10.46 -17.18 -10.05
N ASP A 4 11.00 -15.98 -9.91
CA ASP A 4 12.19 -15.70 -9.10
C ASP A 4 11.83 -14.68 -8.00
N PRO A 5 12.70 -14.45 -7.01
CA PRO A 5 12.40 -13.56 -5.89
C PRO A 5 12.09 -12.10 -6.28
N ASN A 6 12.53 -11.61 -7.44
CA ASN A 6 12.27 -10.24 -7.88
C ASN A 6 11.02 -10.13 -8.77
N ASP A 7 10.25 -11.21 -8.91
CA ASP A 7 9.08 -11.22 -9.76
C ASP A 7 7.96 -10.35 -9.15
N PRO A 8 7.46 -9.32 -9.86
CA PRO A 8 6.45 -8.40 -9.34
C PRO A 8 5.13 -9.10 -8.97
N ARG A 9 4.87 -10.30 -9.51
CA ARG A 9 3.69 -11.09 -9.16
C ARG A 9 3.70 -11.57 -7.71
N LEU A 10 4.86 -11.61 -7.04
CA LEU A 10 4.92 -11.89 -5.60
C LEU A 10 4.29 -10.76 -4.78
N THR A 11 4.57 -9.51 -5.15
CA THR A 11 3.94 -8.33 -4.54
C THR A 11 2.45 -8.30 -4.82
N ALA A 12 2.05 -8.46 -6.09
CA ALA A 12 0.64 -8.53 -6.47
C ALA A 12 -0.12 -9.66 -5.75
N TYR A 13 0.54 -10.80 -5.51
CA TYR A 13 -0.02 -11.90 -4.72
C TYR A 13 -0.26 -11.52 -3.25
N VAL A 14 0.70 -10.82 -2.62
CA VAL A 14 0.58 -10.37 -1.22
C VAL A 14 -0.49 -9.29 -1.08
N LEU A 15 -0.57 -8.36 -2.03
CA LEU A 15 -1.53 -7.26 -2.03
C LEU A 15 -2.92 -7.66 -2.58
N ASN A 16 -3.12 -8.94 -2.93
CA ASN A 16 -4.38 -9.48 -3.43
C ASN A 16 -4.87 -8.81 -4.74
N GLU A 17 -3.94 -8.48 -5.63
CA GLU A 17 -4.19 -7.85 -6.94
C GLU A 17 -4.32 -8.88 -8.08
N LEU A 18 -4.04 -10.16 -7.80
CA LEU A 18 -4.11 -11.25 -8.77
C LEU A 18 -5.51 -11.85 -8.86
N ASP A 19 -5.90 -12.27 -10.07
CA ASP A 19 -7.10 -13.08 -10.26
C ASP A 19 -6.96 -14.49 -9.65
N ALA A 20 -8.06 -15.24 -9.60
CA ALA A 20 -8.09 -16.56 -8.98
C ALA A 20 -7.08 -17.56 -9.60
N ASN A 21 -6.92 -17.53 -10.92
CA ASN A 21 -6.03 -18.44 -11.65
C ASN A 21 -4.56 -18.07 -11.42
N GLN A 22 -4.25 -16.78 -11.51
CA GLN A 22 -2.93 -16.23 -11.22
C GLN A 22 -2.52 -16.51 -9.77
N ARG A 23 -3.42 -16.28 -8.82
CA ARG A 23 -3.19 -16.53 -7.39
C ARG A 23 -2.93 -18.02 -7.12
N ALA A 24 -3.70 -18.92 -7.74
CA ALA A 24 -3.48 -20.35 -7.63
C ALA A 24 -2.12 -20.78 -8.20
N ALA A 25 -1.71 -20.20 -9.34
CA ALA A 25 -0.41 -20.47 -9.93
C ALA A 25 0.74 -20.02 -9.03
N VAL A 26 0.64 -18.82 -8.42
CA VAL A 26 1.67 -18.32 -7.47
C VAL A 26 1.70 -19.21 -6.23
N ALA A 27 0.55 -19.56 -5.66
CA ALA A 27 0.48 -20.46 -4.52
C ALA A 27 1.15 -21.82 -4.79
N ALA A 28 0.97 -22.38 -5.99
CA ALA A 28 1.63 -23.62 -6.39
C ALA A 28 3.16 -23.46 -6.51
N ALA A 29 3.66 -22.31 -6.99
CA ALA A 29 5.09 -22.01 -7.02
C ALA A 29 5.68 -21.86 -5.61
N LEU A 30 4.96 -21.22 -4.68
CA LEU A 30 5.38 -21.07 -3.28
C LEU A 30 5.52 -22.41 -2.55
N LYS A 31 4.61 -23.36 -2.80
CA LYS A 31 4.72 -24.72 -2.22
C LYS A 31 6.03 -25.42 -2.58
N ARG A 32 6.62 -25.08 -3.73
CA ARG A 32 7.79 -25.75 -4.29
C ARG A 32 9.11 -25.01 -4.02
N SER A 33 9.07 -23.79 -3.49
CA SER A 33 10.27 -22.97 -3.30
C SER A 33 10.30 -22.33 -1.91
N PRO A 34 11.21 -22.78 -1.03
CA PRO A 34 11.49 -22.08 0.24
C PRO A 34 11.89 -20.62 0.03
N THR A 35 12.71 -20.31 -0.97
CA THR A 35 13.18 -18.95 -1.24
C THR A 35 12.02 -18.01 -1.58
N LEU A 36 11.07 -18.45 -2.41
CA LEU A 36 9.90 -17.63 -2.74
C LEU A 36 8.98 -17.42 -1.52
N ARG A 37 8.90 -18.39 -0.61
CA ARG A 37 8.14 -18.25 0.65
C ARG A 37 8.77 -17.20 1.57
N VAL A 38 10.10 -17.19 1.68
CA VAL A 38 10.83 -16.16 2.44
C VAL A 38 10.54 -14.79 1.85
N GLU A 39 10.57 -14.65 0.52
CA GLU A 39 10.32 -13.35 -0.11
C GLU A 39 8.89 -12.87 0.07
N VAL A 40 7.90 -13.76 -0.06
CA VAL A 40 6.50 -13.42 0.26
C VAL A 40 6.34 -12.95 1.71
N GLU A 41 7.08 -13.53 2.65
CA GLU A 41 7.05 -13.09 4.04
C GLU A 41 7.70 -11.72 4.25
N ASN A 42 8.81 -11.44 3.56
CA ASN A 42 9.43 -10.10 3.55
C ASN A 42 8.45 -9.05 3.04
N ILE A 43 7.80 -9.31 1.91
CA ILE A 43 6.81 -8.40 1.31
C ILE A 43 5.64 -8.16 2.26
N ARG A 44 5.12 -9.22 2.91
CA ARG A 44 4.05 -9.09 3.93
C ARG A 44 4.45 -8.21 5.10
N ARG A 45 5.66 -8.41 5.63
CA ARG A 45 6.19 -7.60 6.73
C ARG A 45 6.27 -6.12 6.34
N THR A 46 6.79 -5.83 5.15
CA THR A 46 6.86 -4.45 4.64
C THR A 46 5.46 -3.86 4.44
N ALA A 47 4.52 -4.61 3.86
CA ALA A 47 3.14 -4.15 3.68
C ALA A 47 2.45 -3.86 5.03
N ALA A 48 2.70 -4.68 6.06
CA ALA A 48 2.21 -4.44 7.41
C ALA A 48 2.80 -3.15 8.00
N MET A 49 4.12 -2.96 7.92
CA MET A 49 4.78 -1.73 8.39
C MET A 49 4.22 -0.47 7.72
N LEU A 50 3.96 -0.51 6.41
CA LEU A 50 3.36 0.60 5.67
C LEU A 50 1.91 0.86 6.10
N SER A 51 1.14 -0.21 6.31
CA SER A 51 -0.26 -0.11 6.75
C SER A 51 -0.34 0.49 8.16
N ASP A 52 0.53 0.06 9.07
CA ASP A 52 0.62 0.57 10.43
C ASP A 52 1.03 2.05 10.44
N ALA A 53 2.04 2.42 9.64
CA ALA A 53 2.47 3.81 9.50
C ALA A 53 1.35 4.70 8.94
N ALA A 54 0.63 4.24 7.91
CA ALA A 54 -0.50 4.98 7.33
C ALA A 54 -1.67 5.13 8.31
N ALA A 55 -1.97 4.10 9.12
CA ALA A 55 -2.99 4.18 10.16
C ALA A 55 -2.60 5.17 11.27
N SER A 56 -1.31 5.20 11.64
CA SER A 56 -0.78 6.14 12.64
C SER A 56 -0.85 7.60 12.17
N THR A 57 -0.53 7.89 10.90
CA THR A 57 -0.65 9.26 10.35
C THR A 57 -2.11 9.70 10.20
N ALA A 58 -3.04 8.78 9.93
CA ALA A 58 -4.47 9.08 9.92
C ALA A 58 -5.00 9.47 11.31
N ALA A 59 -4.50 8.85 12.38
CA ALA A 59 -4.82 9.23 13.76
C ALA A 59 -4.19 10.57 14.17
N GLY A 60 -3.07 10.95 13.56
CA GLY A 60 -2.39 12.23 13.72
C GLY A 60 -2.86 13.32 12.76
N SER A 61 -4.18 13.47 12.55
CA SER A 61 -4.78 14.53 11.70
C SER A 61 -4.69 15.93 12.32
N ALA A 62 -3.51 16.30 12.84
CA ALA A 62 -3.21 17.62 13.39
C ALA A 62 -2.73 18.61 12.32
N ILE A 63 -2.58 18.19 11.06
CA ILE A 63 -2.18 19.06 9.94
C ILE A 63 -3.24 19.03 8.82
N ALA A 64 -4.51 19.05 9.21
CA ALA A 64 -5.58 19.42 8.30
C ALA A 64 -6.14 20.76 8.80
N LEU A 65 -6.29 21.73 7.90
CA LEU A 65 -7.05 22.93 8.22
C LEU A 65 -8.44 22.49 8.69
N SER A 66 -8.83 22.96 9.87
CA SER A 66 -10.23 22.90 10.30
C SER A 66 -11.10 23.52 9.21
N SER A 67 -12.39 23.15 9.20
CA SER A 67 -13.32 23.73 8.23
C SER A 67 -13.31 25.27 8.26
N ALA A 68 -13.12 25.86 9.44
CA ALA A 68 -13.01 27.31 9.61
C ALA A 68 -11.73 27.89 8.98
N GLU A 69 -10.57 27.27 9.23
CA GLU A 69 -9.29 27.73 8.65
C GLU A 69 -9.28 27.54 7.12
N ARG A 70 -9.91 26.47 6.62
CA ARG A 70 -10.05 26.23 5.19
C ARG A 70 -10.91 27.29 4.52
N THR A 71 -12.05 27.64 5.11
CA THR A 71 -12.91 28.72 4.62
C THR A 71 -12.17 30.06 4.64
N ALA A 72 -11.47 30.37 5.74
CA ALA A 72 -10.70 31.60 5.85
C ALA A 72 -9.60 31.72 4.76
N MET A 73 -8.94 30.60 4.42
CA MET A 73 -7.94 30.59 3.35
C MET A 73 -8.57 30.82 1.96
N ILE A 74 -9.77 30.26 1.71
CA ILE A 74 -10.51 30.45 0.46
C ILE A 74 -10.96 31.91 0.31
N ASP A 75 -11.50 32.51 1.37
CA ASP A 75 -11.96 33.89 1.38
C ASP A 75 -10.78 34.88 1.22
N ALA A 76 -9.65 34.60 1.87
CA ALA A 76 -8.42 35.37 1.71
C ALA A 76 -7.90 35.29 0.27
N ALA A 77 -7.91 34.11 -0.35
CA ALA A 77 -7.50 33.94 -1.75
C ALA A 77 -8.43 34.66 -2.73
N ALA A 78 -9.75 34.63 -2.49
CA ALA A 78 -10.74 35.35 -3.29
C ALA A 78 -10.57 36.88 -3.21
N SER A 79 -10.19 37.39 -2.04
CA SER A 79 -9.94 38.82 -1.81
C SER A 79 -8.59 39.31 -2.37
N SER A 80 -7.73 38.38 -2.82
CA SER A 80 -6.39 38.67 -3.36
C SER A 80 -6.36 38.70 -4.90
N LEU A 81 -7.47 38.36 -5.57
CA LEU A 81 -7.58 38.39 -7.02
C LEU A 81 -8.00 39.81 -7.47
N PRO A 82 -7.31 40.41 -8.46
CA PRO A 82 -7.58 41.77 -8.94
C PRO A 82 -8.89 41.90 -9.73
#